data_AF-A0A0V0UXX2-F1
#
_entry.id   AF-A0A0V0UXX2-F1
#
_cell.length_a   1.000
_cell.length_b   1.000
_cell.length_c   1.000
_cell.angle_alpha   90.00
_cell.angle_beta   90.00
_cell.angle_gamma   90.00
#
_symmetry.space_group_name_H-M   'P 1'
#
loop_
_entity.id
_entity.type
_entity.pdbx_description
1 polymer ?
#
loop_
_entity_poly.entity_id
_entity_poly.type
_entity_poly.pdbx_seq_one_letter_code
_entity_poly.pdbx_strand_id
1 'polypeptide(L)'
;MTDQHKNGCQKNNLKNSTRQETLRRKILKVLHEGRPGIAAMKAFTRYYIWWLDCDRDIQTFVEKCYPCQGNPENVLDQPLFSWNAPSKPWT
;
A
#
# COMPACT_ATOMS: atom_id res chain seq x y z
N MET A 1 38.73 16.01 -48.47
CA MET A 1 37.90 15.89 -49.68
C MET A 1 37.34 14.47 -49.65
N THR A 2 36.11 14.15 -49.24
CA THR A 2 34.77 14.76 -49.25
C THR A 2 34.04 14.24 -48.00
N ASP A 3 33.53 15.04 -47.07
CA ASP A 3 32.26 15.79 -47.05
C ASP A 3 30.97 15.01 -47.45
N GLN A 4 29.92 15.31 -46.67
CA GLN A 4 28.47 15.09 -46.86
C GLN A 4 27.94 13.69 -46.47
N HIS A 5 27.49 13.45 -45.24
CA HIS A 5 26.22 13.92 -44.63
C HIS A 5 24.97 13.39 -45.35
N LYS A 6 24.35 12.31 -44.83
CA LYS A 6 22.89 12.03 -44.86
C LYS A 6 22.56 11.10 -43.68
N ASN A 7 21.97 11.64 -42.62
CA ASN A 7 20.53 11.73 -42.37
C ASN A 7 19.99 10.52 -41.61
N GLY A 8 19.40 10.82 -40.44
CA GLY A 8 18.54 9.90 -39.74
C GLY A 8 18.76 9.94 -38.23
N CYS A 9 18.45 11.07 -37.60
CA CYS A 9 18.04 11.03 -36.20
C CYS A 9 16.77 10.17 -36.16
N GLN A 10 16.95 8.87 -35.99
CA GLN A 10 15.87 7.95 -35.73
C GLN A 10 15.24 8.43 -34.44
N LYS A 11 14.06 9.04 -34.56
CA LYS A 11 13.19 9.34 -33.43
C LYS A 11 12.80 7.99 -32.84
N ASN A 12 13.65 7.48 -31.96
CA ASN A 12 13.34 6.28 -31.20
C ASN A 12 12.20 6.67 -30.27
N ASN A 13 11.02 6.19 -30.64
CA ASN A 13 9.83 6.17 -29.81
C ASN A 13 10.20 5.53 -28.47
N LEU A 14 10.59 6.35 -27.50
CA LEU A 14 10.66 5.94 -26.12
C LEU A 14 9.22 5.86 -25.59
N LYS A 15 8.46 4.89 -26.09
CA LYS A 15 7.37 4.32 -25.29
C LYS A 15 8.04 3.52 -24.20
N ASN A 16 8.53 4.22 -23.17
CA ASN A 16 9.05 3.64 -21.93
C ASN A 16 7.88 3.05 -21.13
N SER A 17 7.26 2.01 -21.68
CA SER A 17 6.38 1.07 -21.00
C SER A 17 7.22 0.14 -20.13
N THR A 18 7.97 0.73 -19.21
CA THR A 18 8.77 0.03 -18.21
C THR A 18 8.64 0.85 -16.95
N ARG A 19 7.55 0.57 -16.22
CA ARG A 19 7.24 0.99 -14.84
C ARG A 19 8.16 2.09 -14.30
N GLN A 20 8.00 3.33 -14.77
CA GLN A 20 8.67 4.47 -14.15
C GLN A 20 8.19 4.56 -12.69
N GLU A 21 9.13 4.51 -11.76
CA GLU A 21 8.86 4.58 -10.33
C GLU A 21 8.61 6.03 -9.94
N THR A 22 7.34 6.43 -9.87
CA THR A 22 6.97 7.76 -9.37
C THR A 22 7.34 7.88 -7.89
N LEU A 23 7.61 9.10 -7.43
CA LEU A 23 7.87 9.38 -6.00
C LEU A 23 6.76 8.80 -5.10
N ARG A 24 5.51 8.87 -5.55
CA ARG A 24 4.35 8.27 -4.86
C ARG A 24 4.53 6.77 -4.63
N ARG A 25 5.02 6.02 -5.62
CA ARG A 25 5.24 4.57 -5.45
C ARG A 25 6.37 4.25 -4.47
N LYS A 26 7.42 5.07 -4.42
CA LYS A 26 8.48 4.95 -3.41
C LYS A 26 7.93 5.18 -2.00
N ILE A 27 7.13 6.22 -1.83
CA ILE A 27 6.46 6.54 -0.57
C ILE A 27 5.56 5.39 -0.12
N LEU A 28 4.73 4.84 -1.02
CA LEU A 28 3.84 3.73 -0.69
C LEU A 28 4.61 2.49 -0.21
N LYS A 29 5.80 2.22 -0.76
CA LYS A 29 6.66 1.13 -0.29
C LYS A 29 7.17 1.36 1.13
N VAL A 30 7.57 2.59 1.47
CA VAL A 30 8.02 2.95 2.82
C VAL A 30 6.87 2.85 3.81
N LEU A 31 5.69 3.38 3.47
CA LEU A 31 4.50 3.28 4.34
C LEU A 31 4.05 1.83 4.59
N HIS A 32 4.32 0.95 3.63
CA HIS A 32 3.98 -0.46 3.72
C HIS A 32 5.02 -1.30 4.47
N GLU A 33 6.20 -0.75 4.77
CA GLU A 33 7.24 -1.43 5.51
C GLU A 33 6.73 -1.87 6.89
N GLY A 34 7.00 -3.12 7.28
CA GLY A 34 6.46 -3.70 8.51
C GLY A 34 4.97 -4.10 8.47
N ARG A 35 4.29 -3.96 7.33
CA ARG A 35 2.87 -4.36 7.11
C ARG A 35 1.87 -3.82 8.16
N PRO A 36 1.84 -2.51 8.43
CA PRO A 36 1.07 -1.93 9.54
C PRO A 36 -0.46 -1.91 9.33
N GLY A 37 -0.98 -2.51 8.26
CA GLY A 37 -2.40 -2.47 7.91
C GLY A 37 -2.84 -1.13 7.31
N ILE A 38 -4.00 -1.14 6.64
CA ILE A 38 -4.47 0.00 5.85
C ILE A 38 -4.79 1.24 6.70
N ALA A 39 -5.29 1.04 7.92
CA ALA A 39 -5.63 2.14 8.82
C ALA A 39 -4.37 2.93 9.26
N ALA A 40 -3.30 2.22 9.62
CA ALA A 40 -2.04 2.84 10.00
C ALA A 40 -1.37 3.54 8.81
N MET A 41 -1.37 2.91 7.62
CA MET A 41 -0.85 3.55 6.40
C MET A 41 -1.57 4.87 6.08
N LYS A 42 -2.90 4.93 6.26
CA LYS A 42 -3.70 6.15 6.10
C LYS A 42 -3.35 7.20 7.17
N ALA A 43 -3.14 6.79 8.42
CA ALA A 43 -2.74 7.69 9.49
C ALA A 43 -1.37 8.34 9.23
N PHE A 44 -0.37 7.54 8.85
CA PHE A 44 0.96 8.06 8.51
C PHE A 44 0.91 9.01 7.33
N THR A 45 0.16 8.66 6.29
CA THR A 45 -0.04 9.52 5.14
C THR A 45 -0.57 10.88 5.56
N ARG A 46 -1.69 10.92 6.29
CA ARG A 46 -2.33 12.19 6.70
C ARG A 46 -1.42 13.08 7.55
N TYR A 47 -0.46 12.48 8.26
CA TYR A 47 0.49 13.22 9.09
C TYR A 47 1.68 13.77 8.29
N TYR A 48 2.22 13.00 7.35
CA TYR A 48 3.50 13.33 6.70
C TYR A 48 3.37 13.81 5.25
N ILE A 49 2.28 13.48 4.54
CA ILE A 49 2.24 13.56 3.07
C ILE A 49 0.84 13.90 2.55
N TRP A 50 0.77 14.62 1.43
CA TRP A 50 -0.50 14.99 0.81
C TRP A 50 -0.41 14.96 -0.73
N TRP A 51 -1.39 14.30 -1.36
CA TRP A 51 -1.70 14.42 -2.79
C TRP A 51 -3.14 13.98 -3.09
N LEU A 52 -3.66 14.34 -4.27
CA LEU A 52 -5.01 13.98 -4.70
C LEU A 52 -5.18 12.45 -4.77
N ASP A 53 -6.25 11.92 -4.17
CA ASP A 53 -6.56 10.49 -4.13
C ASP A 53 -5.52 9.61 -3.41
N CYS A 54 -4.73 10.16 -2.48
CA CYS A 54 -3.73 9.39 -1.75
C CYS A 54 -4.31 8.18 -1.00
N ASP A 55 -5.48 8.32 -0.37
CA ASP A 55 -6.15 7.21 0.32
C ASP A 55 -6.54 6.08 -0.65
N ARG A 56 -6.89 6.42 -1.90
CA ARG A 56 -7.20 5.45 -2.96
C ARG A 56 -5.94 4.73 -3.44
N ASP A 57 -4.85 5.48 -3.63
CA ASP A 57 -3.55 4.91 -4.01
C ASP A 57 -3.06 3.90 -2.97
N ILE A 58 -3.23 4.20 -1.67
CA ILE A 58 -2.90 3.29 -0.56
C ILE A 58 -3.76 2.02 -0.63
N GLN A 59 -5.07 2.18 -0.81
CA GLN A 59 -5.99 1.03 -0.89
C GLN A 59 -5.61 0.11 -2.06
N THR A 60 -5.45 0.66 -3.26
CA THR A 60 -5.06 -0.12 -4.45
C THR A 60 -3.68 -0.77 -4.29
N PHE A 61 -2.77 -0.15 -3.55
CA PHE A 61 -1.46 -0.72 -3.24
C PHE A 61 -1.57 -1.94 -2.32
N VAL A 62 -2.34 -1.82 -1.23
CA VAL A 62 -2.53 -2.91 -0.24
C VAL A 62 -3.36 -4.06 -0.83
N GLU A 63 -4.39 -3.76 -1.64
CA GLU A 63 -5.20 -4.77 -2.35
C GLU A 63 -4.34 -5.67 -3.25
N LYS A 64 -3.29 -5.11 -3.87
CA LYS A 64 -2.36 -5.86 -4.73
C LYS A 64 -1.28 -6.62 -3.94
N CYS A 65 -1.18 -6.40 -2.63
CA CYS A 65 -0.18 -7.03 -1.79
C CYS A 65 -0.69 -8.36 -1.22
N TYR A 66 -0.35 -9.48 -1.87
CA TYR A 66 -0.78 -10.82 -1.45
C TYR A 66 -0.51 -11.14 0.03
N PRO A 67 0.68 -10.84 0.61
CA PRO A 67 0.93 -11.06 2.03
C PRO A 67 0.06 -10.23 2.99
N CYS A 68 -0.48 -9.08 2.54
CA CYS A 68 -1.40 -8.26 3.32
C CYS A 68 -2.87 -8.66 3.11
N GLN A 69 -3.16 -9.36 2.02
CA GLN A 69 -4.47 -10.00 1.79
C GLN A 69 -4.61 -11.31 2.57
N GLY A 70 -3.49 -11.97 2.88
CA GLY A 70 -3.47 -13.07 3.82
C GLY A 70 -3.92 -12.56 5.18
N ASN A 71 -5.17 -12.88 5.55
CA ASN A 71 -5.68 -12.69 6.90
C ASN A 71 -4.65 -13.31 7.86
N PRO A 72 -3.93 -12.54 8.70
CA PRO A 72 -3.36 -13.16 9.88
C PRO A 72 -4.57 -13.71 10.61
N GLU A 73 -4.65 -15.04 10.68
CA GLU A 73 -5.72 -15.76 11.34
C GLU A 73 -6.10 -15.01 12.61
N ASN A 74 -7.40 -14.70 12.70
CA ASN A 74 -8.05 -14.18 13.88
C ASN A 74 -7.41 -14.86 15.09
N VAL A 75 -6.78 -14.08 15.97
CA VAL A 75 -6.17 -14.56 17.20
C VAL A 75 -7.20 -15.47 17.84
N LEU A 76 -6.93 -16.79 17.77
CA LEU A 76 -7.74 -17.92 18.21
C LEU A 76 -9.02 -17.47 18.90
N ASP A 77 -10.20 -17.72 18.30
CA ASP A 77 -11.52 -17.43 18.88
C ASP A 77 -11.45 -17.57 20.40
N GLN A 78 -11.24 -16.42 21.06
CA GLN A 78 -10.86 -16.44 22.46
C GLN A 78 -12.09 -17.00 23.17
N PRO A 79 -11.98 -18.07 23.97
CA PRO A 79 -13.14 -18.67 24.60
C PRO A 79 -13.91 -17.55 25.30
N LEU A 80 -15.15 -17.33 24.88
CA LEU A 80 -16.02 -16.36 25.54
C LEU A 80 -16.22 -16.86 26.97
N PHE A 81 -15.50 -16.28 27.92
CA PHE A 81 -15.75 -16.53 29.33
C PHE A 81 -17.10 -15.91 29.68
N SER A 82 -18.06 -16.75 30.07
CA SER A 82 -19.31 -16.25 30.65
C SER A 82 -19.01 -15.57 31.98
N TRP A 83 -19.74 -14.49 32.27
CA TRP A 83 -19.72 -13.90 33.60
C TRP A 83 -20.32 -14.91 34.59
N ASN A 84 -19.67 -15.12 35.74
CA ASN A 84 -20.21 -15.99 36.78
C ASN A 84 -21.58 -15.48 37.23
N ALA A 85 -22.62 -16.29 37.07
CA ALA A 85 -23.93 -15.96 37.60
C ALA A 85 -23.86 -15.87 39.14
N PRO A 86 -24.50 -14.86 39.77
CA PRO A 86 -24.54 -14.77 41.21
C PRO A 86 -25.30 -15.99 41.77
N SER A 87 -24.72 -16.64 42.79
CA SER A 87 -25.31 -17.85 43.39
C SER A 87 -26.56 -17.58 44.24
N LYS A 88 -26.81 -16.31 44.57
CA LYS A 88 -27.95 -15.86 45.38
C LYS A 88 -28.51 -14.55 44.81
N PRO A 89 -29.82 -14.32 44.95
CA PRO A 89 -30.41 -13.04 44.59
C PRO A 89 -29.85 -11.93 45.48
N TRP A 90 -29.81 -10.72 44.92
CA TRP A 90 -29.53 -9.52 45.69
C TRP A 90 -30.77 -9.24 46.54
N THR A 91 -30.66 -9.47 47.85
CA THR A 91 -31.69 -9.08 48.84
C THR A 91 -31.72 -7.58 49.03
#